data_AF-A0A843JTU2-F1
#
_entry.id   AF-A0A843JTU2-F1
#
_cell.length_a   1.000
_cell.length_b   1.000
_cell.length_c   1.000
_cell.angle_alpha   90.00
_cell.angle_beta   90.00
_cell.angle_gamma   90.00
#
_symmetry.space_group_name_H-M   'P 1'
#
loop_
_entity.id
_entity.type
_entity.pdbx_description
1 polymer ?
#
loop_
_entity_poly.entity_id
_entity_poly.type
_entity_poly.pdbx_seq_one_letter_code
_entity_poly.pdbx_strand_id
1 'polypeptide(L)'
;MKEIKYCENCGLMISKIENLDYFSHISIRYCHDCAKKIEREKTAARVAALRKRKKNKDKFRDEQLVLLEQQNELLQKRIIQLREELSHFCK
;
A
#
# COMPACT_ATOMS: atom_id res chain seq x y z
N MET A 1 27.89 -14.83 -27.32
CA MET A 1 27.70 -14.39 -25.92
C MET A 1 28.50 -13.10 -25.74
N LYS A 2 27.96 -12.08 -25.05
CA LYS A 2 28.76 -10.87 -24.76
C LYS A 2 29.62 -11.15 -23.53
N GLU A 3 30.93 -11.19 -23.71
CA GLU A 3 31.91 -11.49 -22.66
C GLU A 3 31.96 -10.41 -21.57
N ILE A 4 31.57 -9.19 -21.91
CA ILE A 4 31.60 -8.02 -21.03
C ILE A 4 30.20 -7.42 -20.96
N LYS A 5 29.74 -7.19 -19.73
CA LYS A 5 28.47 -6.53 -19.44
C LYS A 5 28.69 -5.11 -18.92
N TYR A 6 27.78 -4.23 -19.32
CA TYR A 6 27.76 -2.84 -18.91
C TYR A 6 26.42 -2.51 -18.25
N CYS A 7 26.43 -1.50 -17.38
CA CYS A 7 25.26 -0.98 -16.72
C CYS A 7 24.33 -0.32 -17.72
N GLU A 8 23.07 -0.74 -17.75
CA GLU A 8 22.03 -0.16 -18.61
C GLU A 8 21.76 1.33 -18.29
N ASN A 9 22.09 1.78 -17.07
CA ASN A 9 21.82 3.16 -16.63
C ASN A 9 23.02 4.11 -16.82
N CYS A 10 24.23 3.69 -16.46
CA CYS A 10 25.41 4.57 -16.48
C CYS A 10 26.54 4.10 -17.39
N GLY A 11 26.39 2.95 -18.05
CA GLY A 11 27.41 2.41 -18.97
C GLY A 11 28.67 1.85 -18.31
N LEU A 12 28.78 1.87 -16.98
CA LEU A 12 29.92 1.28 -16.26
C LEU A 12 30.02 -0.23 -16.52
N MET A 13 31.25 -0.75 -16.68
CA MET A 13 31.49 -2.18 -16.81
C MET A 13 31.13 -2.89 -15.49
N ILE A 14 30.26 -3.90 -15.57
CA ILE A 14 29.70 -4.62 -14.43
C ILE A 14 30.43 -5.94 -14.20
N SER A 15 30.63 -6.70 -15.26
CA SER A 15 31.13 -8.06 -15.14
C SER A 15 31.76 -8.55 -16.44
N LYS A 16 32.74 -9.44 -16.29
CA LYS A 16 33.29 -10.27 -17.35
C LYS A 16 32.91 -11.73 -17.09
N ILE A 17 32.59 -12.50 -18.13
CA ILE A 17 32.17 -13.91 -18.00
C ILE A 17 33.23 -14.77 -17.28
N GLU A 18 34.52 -14.46 -17.45
CA GLU A 18 35.63 -15.23 -16.88
C GLU A 18 35.67 -15.28 -15.35
N ASN A 19 35.03 -14.31 -14.67
CA ASN A 19 35.16 -14.12 -13.22
C ASN A 19 33.89 -14.41 -12.41
N LEU A 20 32.77 -14.79 -13.05
CA LEU A 20 31.48 -14.97 -12.37
C LEU A 20 30.69 -16.17 -12.89
N ASP A 21 29.93 -16.79 -11.98
CA ASP A 21 28.97 -17.85 -12.30
C ASP A 21 27.97 -17.39 -13.38
N TYR A 22 27.73 -18.21 -14.41
CA TYR A 22 27.01 -17.83 -15.63
C TYR A 22 25.65 -17.17 -15.35
N PHE A 23 24.90 -17.68 -14.38
CA PHE A 23 23.59 -17.15 -13.98
C PHE A 23 23.69 -15.78 -13.30
N SER A 24 24.71 -15.58 -12.46
CA SER A 24 24.96 -14.29 -11.82
C SER A 24 25.36 -13.24 -12.87
N HIS A 25 26.19 -13.61 -13.84
CA HIS A 25 26.55 -12.72 -14.94
C HIS A 25 25.33 -12.29 -15.75
N ILE A 26 24.40 -13.20 -16.08
CA ILE A 26 23.20 -12.88 -16.88
C ILE A 26 22.16 -12.05 -16.12
N SER A 27 22.01 -12.25 -14.82
CA SER A 27 20.97 -11.57 -14.03
C SER A 27 21.28 -10.09 -13.73
N ILE A 28 22.56 -9.70 -13.65
CA ILE A 28 22.93 -8.32 -13.31
C ILE A 28 22.68 -7.37 -14.49
N ARG A 29 21.89 -6.31 -14.25
CA ARG A 29 21.55 -5.26 -15.25
C ARG A 29 22.16 -3.88 -14.93
N TYR A 30 22.38 -3.61 -13.65
CA TYR A 30 22.85 -2.31 -13.17
C TYR A 30 24.11 -2.50 -12.30
N CYS A 31 24.98 -1.49 -12.29
CA CYS A 31 26.05 -1.44 -11.30
C CYS A 31 25.45 -1.24 -9.91
N HIS A 32 26.22 -1.55 -8.87
CA HIS A 32 25.79 -1.50 -7.49
C HIS A 32 25.12 -0.15 -7.10
N ASP A 33 25.68 0.98 -7.55
CA ASP A 33 25.15 2.30 -7.18
C ASP A 33 23.85 2.63 -7.92
N CYS A 34 23.77 2.27 -9.21
CA CYS A 34 22.55 2.44 -9.99
C CYS A 34 21.44 1.51 -9.50
N ALA A 35 21.78 0.27 -9.12
CA ALA A 35 20.84 -0.67 -8.51
C ALA A 35 20.25 -0.09 -7.23
N LYS A 36 21.09 0.40 -6.30
CA LYS A 36 20.64 1.05 -5.06
C LYS A 36 19.73 2.25 -5.31
N LYS A 37 20.05 3.10 -6.28
CA LYS A 37 19.23 4.25 -6.64
C LYS A 37 17.84 3.80 -7.11
N ILE A 38 17.79 2.88 -8.07
CA ILE A 38 16.54 2.34 -8.62
C ILE A 38 15.72 1.63 -7.54
N GLU A 39 16.35 0.85 -6.66
CA GLU A 39 15.68 0.19 -5.53
C GLU A 39 15.07 1.17 -4.54
N ARG A 40 15.76 2.28 -4.24
CA ARG A 40 15.24 3.36 -3.40
C ARG A 40 14.02 4.03 -4.04
N GLU A 41 14.09 4.33 -5.34
CA GLU A 41 12.98 4.92 -6.09
C GLU A 41 11.76 3.98 -6.14
N LYS A 42 11.97 2.70 -6.44
CA LYS A 42 10.92 1.67 -6.39
C LYS A 42 10.30 1.55 -5.00
N THR A 43 11.13 1.56 -3.97
CA THR A 43 10.66 1.49 -2.58
C THR A 43 9.84 2.72 -2.21
N ALA A 44 10.30 3.91 -2.57
CA ALA A 44 9.59 5.16 -2.35
C ALA A 44 8.22 5.15 -3.05
N ALA A 45 8.17 4.74 -4.32
CA ALA A 45 6.92 4.61 -5.06
C ALA A 45 5.95 3.61 -4.41
N ARG A 46 6.47 2.46 -3.97
CA ARG A 46 5.69 1.43 -3.25
C ARG A 46 5.12 1.98 -1.94
N VAL A 47 5.92 2.66 -1.14
CA VAL A 47 5.50 3.26 0.13
C VAL A 47 4.46 4.37 -0.10
N ALA A 48 4.65 5.22 -1.10
CA ALA A 48 3.68 6.25 -1.47
C ALA A 48 2.33 5.65 -1.86
N ALA A 49 2.33 4.59 -2.69
CA ALA A 49 1.12 3.87 -3.06
C ALA A 49 0.43 3.20 -1.85
N LEU A 50 1.20 2.60 -0.93
CA LEU A 50 0.67 2.04 0.31
C LEU A 50 0.01 3.10 1.19
N ARG A 51 0.67 4.25 1.39
CA ARG A 51 0.12 5.37 2.17
C ARG A 51 -1.17 5.91 1.56
N LYS A 52 -1.23 6.07 0.23
CA LYS A 52 -2.45 6.50 -0.48
C LYS A 52 -3.60 5.52 -0.27
N ARG A 53 -3.35 4.21 -0.42
CA ARG A 53 -4.36 3.17 -0.18
C ARG A 53 -4.87 3.18 1.26
N LYS A 54 -3.95 3.28 2.24
CA LYS A 54 -4.32 3.37 3.65
C LYS A 54 -5.20 4.59 3.93
N LYS A 55 -4.81 5.78 3.44
CA LYS A 55 -5.60 7.02 3.59
C LYS A 55 -7.03 6.85 3.06
N ASN A 56 -7.18 6.24 1.89
CA ASN A 56 -8.50 6.00 1.31
C ASN A 56 -9.34 5.01 2.14
N LYS A 57 -8.71 3.94 2.65
CA LYS A 57 -9.37 2.95 3.50
C LYS A 57 -9.82 3.57 4.83
N ASP A 58 -8.94 4.35 5.45
CA ASP A 58 -9.20 5.01 6.73
C ASP A 58 -10.33 6.03 6.55
N LYS A 59 -10.30 6.85 5.49
CA LYS A 59 -11.40 7.76 5.15
C LYS A 59 -12.74 7.05 5.01
N PHE A 60 -12.79 5.96 4.25
CA PHE A 60 -14.02 5.18 4.09
C PHE A 60 -14.51 4.59 5.42
N ARG A 61 -13.60 4.03 6.22
CA ARG A 61 -13.94 3.50 7.55
C ARG A 61 -14.54 4.58 8.45
N ASP A 62 -13.93 5.76 8.48
CA ASP A 62 -14.37 6.85 9.33
C ASP A 62 -15.73 7.40 8.88
N GLU A 63 -15.98 7.49 7.57
CA GLU A 63 -17.31 7.82 7.01
C GLU A 63 -18.38 6.79 7.40
N GLN A 64 -18.06 5.49 7.34
CA GLN A 64 -18.99 4.43 7.76
C GLN A 64 -19.27 4.47 9.27
N LEU A 65 -18.27 4.79 10.09
CA LEU A 65 -18.44 4.93 11.54
C LEU A 65 -19.45 6.04 11.87
N VAL A 66 -19.30 7.22 11.24
CA VAL A 66 -20.22 8.35 11.44
C VAL A 66 -21.65 7.98 11.07
N LEU A 67 -21.85 7.29 9.95
CA LEU A 67 -23.19 6.84 9.55
C LEU A 67 -23.78 5.83 10.55
N LEU A 68 -22.96 4.94 11.08
CA LEU A 68 -23.40 3.95 12.07
C LEU A 68 -23.78 4.60 13.40
N GLU A 69 -23.03 5.60 13.85
CA GLU A 69 -23.34 6.40 15.03
C GLU A 69 -24.68 7.12 14.88
N GLN A 70 -24.91 7.79 13.74
CA GLN A 70 -26.17 8.44 13.43
C GLN A 70 -27.36 7.46 13.42
N GLN A 71 -27.19 6.28 12.82
CA GLN A 71 -28.22 5.24 12.84
C GLN A 71 -28.51 4.76 14.26
N ASN A 72 -27.48 4.54 15.08
CA ASN A 72 -27.65 4.14 16.48
C ASN A 72 -28.42 5.19 17.29
N GLU A 73 -28.12 6.48 17.11
CA GLU A 73 -28.87 7.55 17.78
C GLU A 73 -30.35 7.56 17.39
N LEU A 74 -30.65 7.38 16.10
CA LEU A 74 -32.03 7.31 15.61
C LEU A 74 -32.76 6.08 16.17
N LEU A 75 -32.09 4.93 16.21
CA LEU A 75 -32.64 3.71 16.80
C LEU A 75 -32.91 3.88 18.30
N GLN A 76 -31.99 4.50 19.04
CA GLN A 76 -32.19 4.78 20.46
C GLN A 76 -33.41 5.68 20.69
N LYS A 77 -33.55 6.76 19.92
CA LYS A 77 -34.73 7.64 19.97
C LYS A 77 -36.02 6.86 19.69
N ARG A 78 -36.03 5.99 18.67
CA ARG A 78 -37.19 5.17 18.34
C ARG A 78 -37.54 4.16 19.44
N ILE A 79 -36.53 3.55 20.06
CA ILE A 79 -36.73 2.64 21.21
C ILE A 79 -37.37 3.39 22.38
N ILE A 80 -36.93 4.61 22.68
CA ILE A 80 -37.51 5.43 23.75
C ILE A 80 -38.98 5.73 23.45
N GLN A 81 -39.30 6.20 22.25
CA GLN A 81 -40.68 6.46 21.81
C GLN A 81 -41.57 5.21 21.94
N LEU A 82 -41.10 4.06 21.46
CA LEU A 82 -41.85 2.80 21.55
C LEU A 82 -42.09 2.38 23.01
N ARG A 83 -41.13 2.60 23.91
CA ARG A 83 -41.31 2.32 25.34
C ARG A 83 -42.36 3.23 25.97
N GLU A 84 -42.37 4.51 25.61
CA GLU A 84 -43.39 5.48 26.07
C GLU A 84 -44.78 5.09 25.55
N GLU A 85 -44.90 4.81 24.25
CA GLU A 85 -46.15 4.35 23.61
C GLU A 85 -46.72 3.11 24.33
N LEU A 86 -45.88 2.10 24.61
CA LEU A 86 -46.28 0.90 25.35
C LEU A 86 -46.69 1.20 26.79
N SER A 87 -45.96 2.07 27.49
CA SER A 87 -46.31 2.45 28.87
C SER A 87 -47.62 3.23 28.95
N HIS A 88 -47.99 3.96 27.90
CA HIS A 88 -49.28 4.64 27.81
C HIS A 88 -50.41 3.66 27.45
N PHE A 89 -50.13 2.60 26.69
CA PHE A 89 -51.12 1.60 26.29
C PHE A 89 -51.51 0.62 27.43
N CYS A 90 -50.63 0.42 28.42
CA CYS A 90 -50.89 -0.43 29.59
C CYS A 90 -51.50 0.31 30.80
N LYS A 91 -51.87 1.60 30.67
CA LYS A 91 -52.63 2.36 31.66
C LYS A 91 -54.08 2.54 31.19
#